data_AF-A0A8J7M125-F1
#
_entry.id   AF-A0A8J7M125-F1
#
_cell.length_a   1.000
_cell.length_b   1.000
_cell.length_c   1.000
_cell.angle_alpha   90.00
_cell.angle_beta   90.00
_cell.angle_gamma   90.00
#
_symmetry.space_group_name_H-M   'P 1'
#
loop_
_entity.id
_entity.type
_entity.pdbx_description
1 polymer ?
#
loop_
_entity_poly.entity_id
_entity_poly.type
_entity_poly.pdbx_seq_one_letter_code
_entity_poly.pdbx_strand_id
1 'polypeptide(L)'
;MGNQTSARTEKQEPPLQAEYRRLRTALKETQEELDRNRAELARLKHRWIVQKGRLPTAKEIKEYEEKLAQGKKVKPEENPYVNRNPLSSPARARAAFYGKLEEVRREESHLKQLNDDLAALERKAARAGAPAP
;
A
#
# COMPACT_ATOMS: atom_id res chain seq x y z
N MET A 1 38.89 -2.80 -50.45
CA MET A 1 37.41 -2.88 -50.30
C MET A 1 37.10 -2.42 -48.88
N GLY A 2 36.31 -1.35 -48.74
CA GLY A 2 36.17 -0.60 -47.49
C GLY A 2 35.26 -1.26 -46.47
N ASN A 3 35.73 -1.35 -45.24
CA ASN A 3 34.93 -1.70 -44.07
C ASN A 3 34.00 -0.53 -43.73
N GLN A 4 32.69 -0.71 -43.92
CA GLN A 4 31.68 0.18 -43.37
C GLN A 4 31.54 -0.12 -41.87
N THR A 5 32.25 0.64 -41.04
CA THR A 5 31.94 0.72 -39.61
C THR A 5 30.69 1.56 -39.44
N SER A 6 29.55 0.89 -39.21
CA SER A 6 28.32 1.49 -38.74
C SER A 6 28.60 2.26 -37.45
N ALA A 7 28.72 3.58 -37.55
CA ALA A 7 28.69 4.48 -36.40
C ALA A 7 27.28 4.45 -35.82
N ARG A 8 27.01 3.47 -34.95
CA ARG A 8 25.85 3.48 -34.07
C ARG A 8 26.12 4.56 -33.03
N THR A 9 25.72 5.79 -33.34
CA THR A 9 25.73 6.89 -32.38
C THR A 9 24.73 6.53 -31.30
N GLU A 10 25.19 5.87 -30.23
CA GLU A 10 24.47 5.78 -28.97
C GLU A 10 24.28 7.22 -28.49
N LYS A 11 23.14 7.82 -28.82
CA LYS A 11 22.68 9.06 -28.20
C LYS A 11 22.55 8.75 -26.71
N GLN A 12 23.58 9.05 -25.94
CA GLN A 12 23.54 9.03 -24.50
C GLN A 12 22.36 9.91 -24.08
N GLU A 13 21.34 9.31 -23.47
CA GLU A 13 20.25 10.06 -22.90
C GLU A 13 20.81 11.02 -21.84
N PRO A 14 20.39 12.29 -21.84
CA PRO A 14 20.80 13.21 -20.79
C PRO A 14 20.44 12.60 -19.43
N PRO A 15 21.32 12.74 -18.41
CA PRO A 15 21.19 12.02 -17.15
C PRO A 15 19.84 12.23 -16.45
N LEU A 16 19.22 13.41 -16.63
CA LEU A 16 17.90 13.75 -16.11
C LEU A 16 16.76 12.93 -16.75
N GLN A 17 16.84 12.60 -18.04
CA GLN A 17 15.84 11.77 -18.72
C GLN A 17 15.93 10.31 -18.27
N ALA A 18 17.15 9.79 -18.10
CA ALA A 18 17.36 8.45 -17.60
C ALA A 18 16.84 8.30 -16.16
N GLU A 19 17.09 9.30 -15.29
CA GLU A 19 16.59 9.33 -13.92
C GLU A 19 15.06 9.45 -13.87
N TYR A 20 14.46 10.31 -14.70
CA TYR A 20 13.00 10.45 -14.79
C TYR A 20 12.32 9.14 -15.21
N ARG A 21 12.84 8.47 -16.24
CA ARG A 21 12.29 7.17 -16.68
C ARG A 21 12.41 6.11 -15.60
N ARG A 22 13.53 6.04 -14.90
CA ARG A 22 13.73 5.10 -13.77
C ARG A 22 12.68 5.33 -12.68
N LEU A 23 12.48 6.58 -12.26
CA LEU A 23 11.50 6.92 -11.23
C LEU A 23 10.06 6.63 -11.68
N ARG A 24 9.73 6.91 -12.95
CA ARG A 24 8.40 6.57 -13.52
C ARG A 24 8.13 5.07 -13.55
N THR A 25 9.13 4.27 -13.96
CA THR A 25 9.02 2.81 -13.94
C THR A 25 8.85 2.30 -12.51
N ALA A 26 9.70 2.75 -11.57
CA ALA A 26 9.60 2.37 -10.17
C ALA A 26 8.25 2.75 -9.55
N LEU A 27 7.70 3.91 -9.90
CA LEU A 27 6.38 4.35 -9.44
C LEU A 27 5.28 3.43 -9.97
N LYS A 28 5.33 3.07 -11.26
CA LYS A 28 4.37 2.16 -11.86
C LYS A 28 4.42 0.78 -11.21
N GLU A 29 5.61 0.20 -11.06
CA GLU A 29 5.82 -1.10 -10.43
C GLU A 29 5.32 -1.09 -8.96
N THR A 30 5.65 -0.04 -8.21
CA THR A 30 5.20 0.12 -6.82
C THR A 30 3.68 0.26 -6.74
N GLN A 31 3.04 0.97 -7.67
CA GLN A 31 1.59 1.09 -7.72
C GLN A 31 0.91 -0.26 -8.02
N GLU A 32 1.45 -1.04 -8.96
CA GLU A 32 0.93 -2.37 -9.29
C GLU A 32 1.10 -3.37 -8.13
N GLU A 33 2.18 -3.27 -7.36
CA GLU A 33 2.37 -4.07 -6.15
C GLU A 33 1.39 -3.65 -5.05
N LEU A 34 1.22 -2.34 -4.84
CA LEU A 34 0.29 -1.80 -3.86
C LEU A 34 -1.15 -2.26 -4.11
N ASP A 35 -1.58 -2.28 -5.38
CA ASP A 35 -2.91 -2.75 -5.75
C ASP A 35 -3.10 -4.24 -5.47
N ARG A 36 -2.07 -5.06 -5.74
CA ARG A 36 -2.04 -6.49 -5.38
C ARG A 36 -2.10 -6.68 -3.86
N ASN A 37 -1.33 -5.92 -3.11
CA ASN A 37 -1.30 -5.97 -1.65
C ASN A 37 -2.60 -5.50 -1.00
N ARG A 38 -3.27 -4.49 -1.56
CA ARG A 38 -4.61 -4.06 -1.14
C ARG A 38 -5.67 -5.14 -1.40
N ALA A 39 -5.60 -5.83 -2.54
CA ALA A 39 -6.49 -6.95 -2.83
C ALA A 39 -6.30 -8.10 -1.83
N GLU A 40 -5.05 -8.44 -1.49
CA GLU A 40 -4.75 -9.46 -0.50
C GLU A 40 -5.17 -9.03 0.92
N LEU A 41 -4.97 -7.76 1.28
CA LEU A 41 -5.47 -7.20 2.54
C LEU A 41 -6.99 -7.34 2.66
N ALA A 42 -7.73 -7.10 1.58
CA ALA A 42 -9.18 -7.29 1.55
C ALA A 42 -9.58 -8.76 1.76
N ARG A 43 -8.86 -9.70 1.14
CA ARG A 43 -9.05 -11.15 1.35
C ARG A 43 -8.76 -11.57 2.78
N LEU A 44 -7.67 -11.08 3.37
CA LEU A 44 -7.29 -11.36 4.75
C LEU A 44 -8.30 -10.77 5.74
N LYS A 45 -8.79 -9.55 5.47
CA LYS A 45 -9.89 -8.94 6.23
C LYS A 45 -11.14 -9.82 6.18
N HIS A 46 -11.54 -10.26 4.98
CA HIS A 46 -12.68 -11.15 4.82
C HIS A 46 -12.50 -12.48 5.56
N ARG A 47 -11.33 -13.11 5.45
CA ARG A 47 -10.99 -14.34 6.19
C ARG A 47 -11.05 -14.12 7.70
N TRP A 48 -10.56 -12.99 8.18
CA TRP A 48 -10.64 -12.63 9.60
C TRP A 48 -12.09 -12.49 10.07
N ILE A 49 -12.95 -11.81 9.29
CA ILE A 49 -14.39 -11.66 9.55
C ILE A 49 -15.07 -13.04 9.59
N VAL A 50 -14.84 -13.89 8.58
CA VAL A 50 -15.43 -15.23 8.49
C VAL A 50 -14.99 -16.08 9.68
N GLN A 51 -13.70 -16.04 10.03
CA GLN A 51 -13.21 -16.76 11.20
C GLN A 51 -13.85 -16.26 12.48
N LYS A 52 -14.14 -14.96 12.62
CA LYS A 52 -14.90 -14.41 13.76
C LYS A 52 -16.40 -14.77 13.77
N GLY A 53 -16.92 -15.40 12.72
CA GLY A 53 -18.29 -15.88 12.63
C GLY A 53 -19.35 -14.83 12.32
N ARG A 54 -19.02 -13.53 12.20
CA ARG A 54 -19.93 -12.44 11.80
C ARG A 54 -19.18 -11.11 11.67
N LEU A 55 -19.63 -10.27 10.73
CA LEU A 55 -19.28 -8.85 10.68
C LEU A 55 -20.25 -8.08 11.59
N PRO A 56 -19.78 -7.40 12.65
CA PRO A 56 -20.67 -6.63 13.49
C PRO A 56 -21.24 -5.44 12.72
N THR A 57 -22.53 -5.21 12.89
CA THR A 57 -23.26 -4.11 12.25
C THR A 57 -22.81 -2.77 12.85
N ALA A 58 -22.98 -1.68 12.09
CA ALA A 58 -22.68 -0.33 12.57
C ALA A 58 -23.40 0.00 13.89
N LYS A 59 -24.60 -0.57 14.09
CA LYS A 59 -25.37 -0.43 15.33
C LYS A 59 -24.69 -1.12 16.52
N GLU A 60 -24.24 -2.37 16.35
CA GLU A 60 -23.55 -3.11 17.42
C GLU A 60 -22.21 -2.49 17.80
N ILE A 61 -21.48 -1.96 16.81
CA ILE A 61 -20.23 -1.23 17.03
C ILE A 61 -20.51 0.00 17.89
N LYS A 62 -21.49 0.82 17.50
CA LYS A 62 -21.86 2.04 18.21
C LYS A 62 -22.32 1.75 19.63
N GLU A 63 -23.18 0.74 19.83
CA GLU A 63 -23.64 0.33 21.16
C GLU A 63 -22.49 -0.16 22.05
N TYR A 64 -21.51 -0.86 21.49
CA TYR A 64 -20.32 -1.30 22.21
C TYR A 64 -19.40 -0.15 22.59
N GLU A 65 -19.14 0.78 21.67
CA GLU A 65 -18.35 1.99 21.92
C GLU A 65 -19.01 2.90 22.96
N GLU A 66 -20.32 3.07 22.91
CA GLU A 66 -21.09 3.82 23.91
C GLU A 66 -21.01 3.17 25.30
N LYS A 67 -21.09 1.83 25.39
CA LYS A 67 -20.92 1.12 26.67
C LYS A 67 -19.51 1.28 27.24
N LEU A 68 -18.48 1.26 26.39
CA LEU A 68 -17.09 1.51 26.80
C LEU A 68 -16.91 2.96 27.26
N ALA A 69 -17.45 3.93 26.53
CA ALA A 69 -17.40 5.35 26.88
C ALA A 69 -18.13 5.65 28.21
N GLN A 70 -19.18 4.89 28.51
CA GLN A 70 -19.90 4.95 29.80
C GLN A 70 -19.17 4.25 30.95
N GLY A 71 -17.99 3.66 30.71
CA GLY A 71 -17.22 2.93 31.73
C GLY A 71 -17.88 1.63 32.21
N LYS A 72 -18.87 1.10 31.48
CA LYS A 72 -19.52 -0.17 31.84
C LYS A 72 -18.54 -1.33 31.62
N LYS A 73 -18.53 -2.29 32.55
CA LYS A 73 -17.82 -3.57 32.35
C LYS A 73 -18.52 -4.35 31.25
N VAL A 74 -18.01 -4.26 30.03
CA VAL A 74 -18.53 -5.01 28.88
C VAL A 74 -18.00 -6.43 28.95
N LYS A 75 -18.90 -7.42 28.99
CA LYS A 75 -18.49 -8.83 29.00
C LYS A 75 -17.81 -9.20 27.67
N PRO A 76 -16.88 -10.17 27.64
CA PRO A 76 -16.26 -10.65 26.40
C PRO A 76 -17.28 -11.10 25.36
N GLU A 77 -18.41 -11.66 25.81
CA GLU A 77 -19.51 -12.04 24.92
C GLU A 77 -20.16 -10.83 24.24
N GLU A 78 -20.26 -9.69 24.91
CA GLU A 78 -20.84 -8.46 24.35
C GLU A 78 -19.90 -7.73 23.40
N ASN A 79 -18.64 -8.17 23.28
CA ASN A 79 -17.68 -7.58 22.38
C ASN A 79 -17.95 -8.02 20.94
N PRO A 80 -18.45 -7.13 20.06
CA PRO A 80 -18.69 -7.46 18.65
C PRO A 80 -17.41 -7.84 17.90
N TYR A 81 -16.24 -7.54 18.46
CA TYR A 81 -14.93 -7.85 17.90
C TYR A 81 -14.34 -9.17 18.39
N VAL A 82 -15.01 -9.91 19.28
CA VAL A 82 -14.50 -11.19 19.80
C VAL A 82 -15.31 -12.35 19.21
N ASN A 83 -14.59 -13.34 18.67
CA ASN A 83 -15.21 -14.55 18.16
C ASN A 83 -15.75 -15.38 19.32
N ARG A 84 -17.02 -15.78 19.24
CA ARG A 84 -17.66 -16.64 20.25
C ARG A 84 -17.49 -18.13 19.95
N ASN A 85 -17.01 -18.50 18.76
CA ASN A 85 -16.78 -19.91 18.41
C ASN A 85 -15.44 -20.41 18.99
N PRO A 86 -15.45 -21.37 19.94
CA PRO A 86 -14.23 -21.88 20.59
C PRO A 86 -13.30 -22.67 19.65
N LEU A 87 -13.79 -23.10 18.48
CA LEU A 87 -13.00 -23.87 17.50
C LEU A 87 -12.30 -22.98 16.43
N SER A 88 -12.61 -21.69 16.38
CA SER A 88 -12.01 -20.76 15.42
C SER A 88 -11.21 -19.70 16.16
N SER A 89 -9.89 -19.83 16.17
CA SER A 89 -9.01 -18.80 16.73
C SER A 89 -8.75 -17.71 15.68
N PRO A 90 -9.33 -16.50 15.81
CA PRO A 90 -9.12 -15.43 14.85
C PRO A 90 -7.72 -14.81 14.95
N ALA A 91 -6.88 -15.25 15.91
CA ALA A 91 -5.58 -14.67 16.17
C ALA A 91 -4.64 -14.76 14.96
N ARG A 92 -4.63 -15.89 14.25
CA ARG A 92 -3.78 -16.07 13.06
C ARG A 92 -4.22 -15.18 11.90
N ALA A 93 -5.52 -15.14 11.60
CA ALA A 93 -6.04 -14.26 10.55
C ALA A 93 -5.89 -12.77 10.91
N ARG A 94 -6.04 -12.41 12.19
CA ARG A 94 -5.78 -11.07 12.70
C ARG A 94 -4.32 -10.67 12.48
N ALA A 95 -3.38 -11.52 12.89
CA ALA A 95 -1.95 -11.26 12.73
C ALA A 95 -1.56 -11.10 11.26
N ALA A 96 -2.08 -11.97 10.37
CA ALA A 96 -1.86 -11.86 8.94
C ALA A 96 -2.41 -10.53 8.36
N PHE A 97 -3.63 -10.13 8.76
CA PHE A 97 -4.22 -8.85 8.35
C PHE A 97 -3.37 -7.66 8.77
N TYR A 98 -2.98 -7.56 10.05
CA TYR A 98 -2.16 -6.44 10.52
C TYR A 98 -0.76 -6.45 9.93
N GLY A 99 -0.14 -7.62 9.73
CA GLY A 99 1.13 -7.74 9.02
C GLY A 99 1.06 -7.16 7.61
N LYS A 100 0.05 -7.56 6.84
CA LYS A 100 -0.18 -7.05 5.48
C LYS A 100 -0.57 -5.57 5.46
N LEU A 101 -1.27 -5.08 6.48
CA LEU A 101 -1.61 -3.65 6.61
C LEU A 101 -0.36 -2.78 6.75
N GLU A 102 0.62 -3.20 7.55
CA GLU A 102 1.88 -2.48 7.70
C GLU A 102 2.71 -2.49 6.41
N GLU A 103 2.67 -3.59 5.65
CA GLU A 103 3.30 -3.68 4.32
C GLU A 103 2.69 -2.65 3.35
N VAL A 104 1.36 -2.60 3.25
CA VAL A 104 0.63 -1.60 2.43
C VAL A 104 1.02 -0.17 2.84
N ARG A 105 1.10 0.15 4.14
CA ARG A 105 1.48 1.48 4.62
C ARG A 105 2.91 1.87 4.23
N ARG A 106 3.84 0.91 4.27
CA ARG A 106 5.23 1.12 3.84
C ARG A 106 5.29 1.41 2.34
N GLU A 107 4.55 0.66 1.53
CA GLU A 107 4.47 0.88 0.08
C GLU A 107 3.82 2.22 -0.27
N GLU A 108 2.75 2.63 0.43
CA GLU A 108 2.14 3.95 0.27
C GLU A 108 3.14 5.08 0.58
N SER A 109 3.95 4.89 1.62
CA SER A 109 5.00 5.85 1.99
C SER A 109 6.10 5.92 0.94
N HIS A 110 6.52 4.77 0.40
CA HIS A 110 7.50 4.71 -0.67
C HIS A 110 6.98 5.34 -1.97
N LEU A 111 5.73 5.09 -2.34
CA LEU A 111 5.08 5.69 -3.50
C LEU A 111 4.98 7.21 -3.38
N LYS A 112 4.72 7.72 -2.15
CA LYS A 112 4.77 9.16 -1.88
C LYS A 112 6.18 9.72 -2.11
N GLN A 113 7.22 9.05 -1.59
CA GLN A 113 8.62 9.46 -1.81
C GLN A 113 8.97 9.53 -3.30
N LEU A 114 8.59 8.52 -4.09
CA LEU A 114 8.83 8.50 -5.54
C LEU A 114 8.15 9.67 -6.27
N ASN A 115 6.94 10.05 -5.85
CA ASN A 115 6.26 11.23 -6.38
C ASN A 115 6.99 12.54 -6.02
N ASP A 116 7.44 12.66 -4.76
CA ASP A 116 8.18 13.83 -4.30
C ASP A 116 9.52 13.97 -5.04
N ASP A 117 10.20 12.85 -5.30
CA ASP A 117 11.45 12.80 -6.07
C ASP A 117 11.24 13.16 -7.55
N LEU A 118 10.17 12.67 -8.18
CA LEU A 118 9.78 13.08 -9.54
C LEU A 118 9.53 14.59 -9.61
N ALA A 119 8.75 15.14 -8.68
CA ALA A 119 8.47 16.57 -8.64
C ALA A 119 9.75 17.39 -8.38
N ALA A 120 10.68 16.88 -7.56
CA ALA A 120 11.98 17.51 -7.35
C ALA A 120 12.83 17.51 -8.62
N LEU A 121 12.82 16.42 -9.38
CA LEU A 121 13.54 16.28 -10.64
C LEU A 121 12.97 17.24 -11.71
N GLU A 122 11.65 17.35 -11.82
CA GLU A 122 10.98 18.30 -12.72
C GLU A 122 11.33 19.75 -12.37
N ARG A 123 11.32 20.11 -11.08
CA ARG A 123 11.77 21.44 -10.62
C ARG A 123 13.24 21.71 -10.97
N LYS A 124 14.10 20.71 -10.84
CA LYS A 124 15.53 20.81 -11.17
C LYS A 124 15.72 21.01 -12.69
N ALA A 125 15.00 20.26 -13.51
CA ALA A 125 15.02 20.40 -14.97
C ALA A 125 14.57 21.80 -15.41
N ALA A 126 13.45 22.29 -14.85
CA ALA A 126 12.93 23.62 -15.13
C ALA A 126 13.92 24.74 -14.77
N ARG A 127 14.59 24.63 -13.62
CA ARG A 127 15.64 25.60 -13.20
C ARG A 127 16.88 25.57 -14.10
N ALA A 128 17.21 24.42 -14.66
CA ALA A 128 18.34 24.25 -15.57
C ALA A 128 18.03 24.74 -17.00
N GLY A 129 16.81 25.21 -17.29
CA GLY A 129 16.37 25.56 -18.65
C GLY A 129 16.30 24.35 -19.59
N ALA A 130 16.34 23.13 -19.04
CA ALA A 130 16.15 21.91 -19.80
C ALA A 130 14.65 21.73 -20.07
N PRO A 131 14.26 21.18 -21.24
CA PRO A 131 12.88 20.81 -21.47
C PRO A 131 12.45 19.84 -20.36
N ALA A 132 11.21 19.98 -19.88
CA ALA A 132 10.63 18.98 -19.00
C ALA A 132 10.78 17.59 -19.66
N PRO A 133 11.19 16.57 -18.90
CA PRO A 133 11.47 15.24 -19.44
C PRO A 133 10.23 14.56 -20.04
#